data_AF-A0A8E2F6K6-F1
#
_entry.id   AF-A0A8E2F6K6-F1
#
_cell.length_a   1.000
_cell.length_b   1.000
_cell.length_c   1.000
_cell.angle_alpha   90.00
_cell.angle_beta   90.00
_cell.angle_gamma   90.00
#
_symmetry.space_group_name_H-M   'P 1'
#
loop_
_entity.id
_entity.type
_entity.pdbx_description
1 polymer ?
#
loop_
_entity_poly.entity_id
_entity_poly.type
_entity_poly.pdbx_seq_one_letter_code
_entity_poly.pdbx_strand_id
1 'polypeptide(L)'
;MYSGFQWNYFSSLSDGPIRERATSFLLSVDWQALLNYAANVRNGMECTLLSHIGLGHNHMVRIIRFMDDVQWIARLRLPSLKDGETFSDIAKSMECEASTIALVRQRTRIPVPEVYAFESDSNCSVKTPFMLMECFNGNVGMDLGMEVPPEHQQNFFKDLAEIHVELSTIQLPMIGTIQRINEDGTIQQGPLPGLGGPFFTATEFFKAWCAKVKFGLSNKRLSEACGPYAAELVPSIESFPTKLAMMASRLSKFDKGLFPLIHGDFGHNNVVVNDDYQIIGVIDWEKAFAAPWEIAGDFPLTLSTIPPAMDAPWNYDEMGKPLDPILAKKFANQKDYIANIKDAEDARSITELPRLLNLLQDSCKQRLMTAIMRLYPSGKVGFYSNLVLEIS
;
A
#
# COMPACT_ATOMS: atom_id res chain seq x y z
N MET A 1 18.65 -12.92 -14.42
CA MET A 1 19.60 -11.84 -14.06
C MET A 1 19.22 -10.61 -14.84
N TYR A 2 18.67 -9.63 -14.15
CA TYR A 2 18.37 -8.31 -14.67
C TYR A 2 19.58 -7.43 -14.35
N SER A 3 20.53 -7.27 -15.27
CA SER A 3 21.65 -6.36 -15.01
C SER A 3 21.15 -4.91 -14.92
N GLY A 4 20.99 -4.39 -13.69
CA GLY A 4 20.60 -3.01 -13.40
C GLY A 4 19.09 -2.72 -13.36
N PHE A 5 18.75 -1.43 -13.31
CA PHE A 5 17.37 -0.93 -13.24
C PHE A 5 16.59 -1.21 -14.53
N GLN A 6 15.39 -1.77 -14.39
CA GLN A 6 14.47 -2.09 -15.49
C GLN A 6 13.33 -1.07 -15.59
N TRP A 7 13.60 0.20 -15.23
CA TRP A 7 12.61 1.29 -15.17
C TRP A 7 12.21 1.77 -16.57
N ASN A 8 11.41 0.96 -17.24
CA ASN A 8 10.97 1.19 -18.61
C ASN A 8 9.51 1.68 -18.69
N TYR A 9 8.83 1.82 -17.54
CA TYR A 9 7.41 2.16 -17.55
C TYR A 9 7.15 3.50 -18.24
N PHE A 10 7.92 4.55 -17.93
CA PHE A 10 7.77 5.86 -18.56
C PHE A 10 7.91 5.80 -20.10
N SER A 11 8.89 5.06 -20.63
CA SER A 11 9.12 4.93 -22.07
C SER A 11 8.09 4.02 -22.76
N SER A 12 7.49 3.08 -22.02
CA SER A 12 6.44 2.18 -22.51
C SER A 12 5.04 2.81 -22.58
N LEU A 13 4.83 3.98 -21.98
CA LEU A 13 3.52 4.63 -21.97
C LEU A 13 3.04 4.92 -23.40
N SER A 14 1.81 4.51 -23.70
CA SER A 14 1.12 4.95 -24.92
C SER A 14 0.80 6.44 -24.86
N ASP A 15 0.57 7.05 -26.03
CA ASP A 15 0.08 8.43 -26.09
C ASP A 15 -1.26 8.55 -25.34
N GLY A 16 -1.41 9.66 -24.62
CA GLY A 16 -2.60 9.93 -23.81
C GLY A 16 -2.29 10.73 -22.54
N PRO A 17 -3.32 10.95 -21.69
CA PRO A 17 -3.23 11.92 -20.59
C PRO A 17 -2.13 11.63 -19.56
N ILE A 18 -1.83 10.35 -19.33
CA ILE A 18 -0.79 9.93 -18.38
C ILE A 18 0.60 10.29 -18.91
N ARG A 19 0.87 10.01 -20.19
CA ARG A 19 2.14 10.34 -20.83
C ARG A 19 2.33 11.84 -20.96
N GLU A 20 1.28 12.57 -21.33
CA GLU A 20 1.29 14.03 -21.40
C GLU A 20 1.58 14.65 -20.03
N ARG A 21 0.90 14.20 -18.98
CA ARG A 21 1.16 14.64 -17.59
C ARG A 21 2.61 14.42 -17.19
N ALA A 22 3.13 13.21 -17.41
CA ALA A 22 4.50 12.87 -17.02
C ALA A 22 5.55 13.64 -17.84
N THR A 23 5.32 13.81 -19.15
CA THR A 23 6.24 14.54 -20.04
C THR A 23 6.24 16.03 -19.73
N SER A 24 5.07 16.64 -19.54
CA SER A 24 4.94 18.04 -19.15
C SER A 24 5.63 18.31 -17.81
N PHE A 25 5.46 17.40 -16.84
CA PHE A 25 6.14 17.49 -15.56
C PHE A 25 7.68 17.40 -15.68
N LEU A 26 8.19 16.45 -16.48
CA LEU A 26 9.63 16.29 -16.70
C LEU A 26 10.28 17.60 -17.21
N LEU A 27 9.55 18.37 -18.03
CA LEU A 27 9.98 19.65 -18.58
C LEU A 27 9.83 20.82 -17.59
N SER A 28 8.91 20.73 -16.63
CA SER A 28 8.66 21.82 -15.67
C SER A 28 9.64 21.86 -14.50
N VAL A 29 10.22 20.72 -14.13
CA VAL A 29 11.13 20.58 -12.98
C VAL A 29 12.47 21.26 -13.26
N ASP A 30 12.97 22.01 -12.26
CA ASP A 30 14.34 22.55 -12.31
C ASP A 30 15.34 21.50 -11.78
N TRP A 31 15.88 20.70 -12.70
CA TRP A 31 16.82 19.63 -12.38
C TRP A 31 18.16 20.14 -11.84
N GLN A 32 18.60 21.33 -12.24
CA GLN A 32 19.85 21.90 -11.72
C GLN A 32 19.68 22.35 -10.28
N ALA A 33 18.53 22.97 -9.96
CA ALA A 33 18.19 23.31 -8.57
C ALA A 33 18.15 22.05 -7.69
N LEU A 34 17.60 20.94 -8.19
CA LEU A 34 17.57 19.65 -7.47
C LEU A 34 18.98 19.12 -7.17
N LEU A 35 19.87 19.12 -8.18
CA LEU A 35 21.26 18.68 -8.01
C LEU A 35 22.03 19.56 -7.03
N ASN A 36 21.84 20.89 -7.11
CA ASN A 36 22.44 21.83 -6.15
C ASN A 36 21.94 21.56 -4.72
N TYR A 37 20.65 21.29 -4.55
CA TYR A 37 20.07 20.94 -3.25
C TYR A 37 20.68 19.64 -2.72
N ALA A 38 20.71 18.58 -3.53
CA ALA A 38 21.29 17.29 -3.15
C ALA A 38 22.78 17.39 -2.80
N ALA A 39 23.55 18.15 -3.58
CA ALA A 39 24.95 18.42 -3.29
C ALA A 39 25.12 19.12 -1.93
N ASN A 40 24.31 20.15 -1.65
CA ASN A 40 24.34 20.86 -0.37
C ASN A 40 24.01 19.96 0.82
N VAL A 41 22.95 19.15 0.71
CA VAL A 41 22.60 18.13 1.73
C VAL A 41 23.77 17.17 1.97
N ARG A 42 24.56 16.90 0.93
CA ARG A 42 25.74 16.04 0.99
C ARG A 42 27.07 16.80 1.07
N ASN A 43 27.12 17.87 1.86
CA ASN A 43 28.34 18.64 2.16
C ASN A 43 29.07 19.20 0.91
N GLY A 44 28.31 19.62 -0.10
CA GLY A 44 28.83 20.19 -1.34
C GLY A 44 29.38 19.16 -2.34
N MET A 45 29.14 17.86 -2.13
CA MET A 45 29.61 16.82 -3.06
C MET A 45 28.89 16.93 -4.41
N GLU A 46 29.67 17.05 -5.49
CA GLU A 46 29.14 17.09 -6.85
C GLU A 46 28.36 15.82 -7.18
N CYS A 47 27.28 16.00 -7.96
CA CYS A 47 26.40 14.92 -8.37
C CYS A 47 25.81 15.16 -9.76
N THR A 48 25.36 14.07 -10.37
CA THR A 48 24.77 14.04 -11.71
C THR A 48 23.47 13.26 -11.68
N LEU A 49 22.56 13.58 -12.61
CA LEU A 49 21.29 12.89 -12.76
C LEU A 49 21.43 11.76 -13.78
N LEU A 50 21.07 10.53 -13.42
CA LEU A 50 21.07 9.41 -14.37
C LEU A 50 19.84 9.47 -15.28
N SER A 51 19.94 8.81 -16.45
CA SER A 51 18.87 8.78 -17.45
C SER A 51 17.63 7.98 -17.05
N HIS A 52 17.74 7.11 -16.04
CA HIS A 52 16.63 6.29 -15.56
C HIS A 52 15.49 7.16 -15.01
N ILE A 53 14.26 6.80 -15.38
CA ILE A 53 13.03 7.45 -14.92
C ILE A 53 12.07 6.37 -14.43
N GLY A 54 11.89 6.31 -13.11
CA GLY A 54 10.80 5.57 -12.49
C GLY A 54 9.55 6.42 -12.51
N LEU A 55 8.38 5.80 -12.71
CA LEU A 55 7.12 6.53 -12.73
C LEU A 55 6.05 5.72 -11.99
N GLY A 56 5.52 6.30 -10.92
CA GLY A 56 4.34 5.79 -10.21
C GLY A 56 3.09 6.60 -10.53
N HIS A 57 2.00 6.34 -9.79
CA HIS A 57 0.75 7.08 -9.97
C HIS A 57 0.87 8.56 -9.57
N ASN A 58 1.54 8.83 -8.43
CA ASN A 58 1.67 10.15 -7.83
C ASN A 58 3.07 10.74 -7.92
N HIS A 59 4.07 9.94 -8.32
CA HIS A 59 5.47 10.34 -8.22
C HIS A 59 6.27 10.00 -9.47
N MET A 60 7.23 10.87 -9.79
CA MET A 60 8.32 10.58 -10.70
C MET A 60 9.59 10.36 -9.89
N VAL A 61 10.37 9.35 -10.25
CA VAL A 61 11.56 8.92 -9.53
C VAL A 61 12.78 9.05 -10.42
N ARG A 62 13.83 9.73 -9.93
CA ARG A 62 15.12 9.88 -10.62
C ARG A 62 16.25 9.44 -9.71
N ILE A 63 17.35 9.01 -10.33
CA ILE A 63 18.56 8.61 -9.61
C ILE A 63 19.60 9.72 -9.71
N ILE A 64 20.09 10.18 -8.56
CA ILE A 64 21.20 11.10 -8.43
C ILE A 64 22.44 10.28 -8.08
N ARG A 65 23.50 10.36 -8.90
CA ARG A 65 24.79 9.71 -8.65
C ARG A 65 25.81 10.76 -8.26
N PHE A 66 26.46 10.56 -7.12
CA PHE A 66 27.53 11.41 -6.64
C PHE A 66 28.90 10.91 -7.12
N MET A 67 29.93 11.76 -6.97
CA MET A 67 31.30 11.47 -7.38
C MET A 67 31.95 10.26 -6.70
N ASP A 68 31.46 9.86 -5.53
CA ASP A 68 31.90 8.66 -4.80
C ASP A 68 31.07 7.41 -5.13
N ASP A 69 30.31 7.46 -6.23
CA ASP A 69 29.44 6.41 -6.77
C ASP A 69 28.22 6.04 -5.92
N VAL A 70 28.02 6.68 -4.77
CA VAL A 70 26.78 6.55 -4.01
C VAL A 70 25.62 7.13 -4.83
N GLN A 71 24.49 6.43 -4.78
CA GLN A 71 23.28 6.81 -5.50
C GLN A 71 22.16 7.12 -4.53
N TRP A 72 21.48 8.24 -4.77
CA TRP A 72 20.25 8.62 -4.07
C TRP A 72 19.07 8.60 -5.03
N ILE A 73 17.90 8.36 -4.47
CA ILE A 73 16.63 8.54 -5.15
C ILE A 73 16.10 9.93 -4.87
N ALA A 74 15.73 10.65 -5.93
CA ALA A 74 14.84 11.79 -5.87
C ALA A 74 13.43 11.34 -6.26
N ARG A 75 12.50 11.37 -5.30
CA ARG A 75 11.07 11.08 -5.50
C ARG A 75 10.31 12.40 -5.52
N LEU A 76 9.84 12.81 -6.69
CA LEU A 76 9.20 14.09 -6.93
C LEU A 76 7.69 13.91 -7.10
N ARG A 77 6.90 14.82 -6.52
CA ARG A 77 5.44 14.79 -6.61
C ARG A 77 4.98 15.23 -8.01
N LEU A 78 4.18 14.39 -8.67
CA LEU A 78 3.50 14.75 -9.91
C LEU A 78 2.30 15.67 -9.62
N PRO A 79 1.90 16.56 -10.56
CA PRO A 79 0.69 17.37 -10.42
C PRO A 79 -0.53 16.47 -10.18
N SER A 80 -1.40 16.81 -9.24
CA SER A 80 -2.53 15.95 -8.89
C SER A 80 -3.49 15.75 -10.06
N LEU A 81 -4.01 14.53 -10.21
CA LEU A 81 -5.12 14.23 -11.13
C LEU A 81 -6.49 14.49 -10.48
N LYS A 82 -6.52 14.72 -9.17
CA LYS A 82 -7.74 14.94 -8.41
C LYS A 82 -7.96 16.43 -8.21
N ASP A 83 -9.14 16.91 -8.57
CA ASP A 83 -9.56 18.26 -8.22
C ASP A 83 -9.66 18.39 -6.68
N GLY A 84 -9.04 19.43 -6.12
CA GLY A 84 -9.17 19.80 -4.71
C GLY A 84 -8.13 19.26 -3.74
N GLU A 85 -7.09 18.54 -4.19
CA GLU A 85 -5.93 18.25 -3.34
C GLU A 85 -5.14 19.54 -3.09
N THR A 86 -4.99 19.95 -1.83
CA THR A 86 -4.31 21.20 -1.49
C THR A 86 -2.81 20.99 -1.27
N PHE A 87 -2.02 22.06 -1.40
CA PHE A 87 -0.59 22.02 -1.07
C PHE A 87 -0.33 21.57 0.38
N SER A 88 -1.21 21.94 1.31
CA SER A 88 -1.10 21.50 2.71
C SER A 88 -1.29 20.00 2.87
N ASP A 89 -2.16 19.38 2.07
CA ASP A 89 -2.39 17.93 2.11
C ASP A 89 -1.17 17.17 1.61
N ILE A 90 -0.55 17.66 0.52
CA ILE A 90 0.69 17.08 -0.03
C ILE A 90 1.82 17.15 1.00
N ALA A 91 2.03 18.32 1.60
CA ALA A 91 3.07 18.51 2.61
C ALA A 91 2.90 17.57 3.80
N LYS A 92 1.69 17.51 4.36
CA LYS A 92 1.37 16.59 5.47
C LYS A 92 1.58 15.13 5.10
N SER A 93 1.20 14.73 3.88
CA SER A 93 1.40 13.36 3.40
C SER A 93 2.88 13.00 3.33
N MET A 94 3.73 13.91 2.84
CA MET A 94 5.18 13.69 2.77
C MET A 94 5.82 13.62 4.16
N GLU A 95 5.42 14.50 5.08
CA GLU A 95 5.88 14.47 6.48
C GLU A 95 5.47 13.17 7.19
N CYS A 96 4.24 12.71 6.96
CA CYS A 96 3.76 11.45 7.52
C CYS A 96 4.54 10.25 6.95
N GLU A 97 4.83 10.27 5.65
CA GLU A 97 5.62 9.22 5.00
C GLU A 97 7.05 9.16 5.57
N ALA A 98 7.74 10.30 5.65
CA ALA A 98 9.08 10.37 6.23
C ALA A 98 9.11 9.90 7.69
N SER A 99 8.13 10.33 8.50
CA SER A 99 8.00 9.90 9.89
C SER A 99 7.71 8.40 10.02
N THR A 100 6.92 7.83 9.11
CA THR A 100 6.64 6.39 9.09
C THR A 100 7.88 5.58 8.74
N ILE A 101 8.61 5.99 7.69
CA ILE A 101 9.87 5.35 7.31
C ILE A 101 10.86 5.35 8.48
N ALA A 102 11.03 6.50 9.15
CA ALA A 102 11.88 6.62 10.33
C ALA A 102 11.44 5.69 11.46
N LEU A 103 10.13 5.62 11.74
CA LEU A 103 9.57 4.73 12.78
C LEU A 103 9.86 3.25 12.49
N VAL A 104 9.63 2.81 11.25
CA VAL A 104 9.88 1.43 10.82
C VAL A 104 11.36 1.10 10.95
N ARG A 105 12.23 1.99 10.47
CA ARG A 105 13.70 1.83 10.56
C ARG A 105 14.20 1.75 12.01
N GLN A 106 13.59 2.51 12.92
CA GLN A 106 13.98 2.52 14.34
C GLN A 106 13.51 1.27 15.10
N ARG A 107 12.37 0.68 14.73
CA ARG A 107 11.72 -0.38 15.52
C ARG A 107 11.82 -1.77 14.92
N THR A 108 12.30 -1.90 13.69
CA THR A 108 12.31 -3.16 12.95
C THR A 108 13.60 -3.35 12.17
N ARG A 109 13.77 -4.55 11.61
CA ARG A 109 14.83 -4.92 10.66
C ARG A 109 14.36 -4.84 9.21
N ILE A 110 13.15 -4.35 8.97
CA ILE A 110 12.61 -4.22 7.62
C ILE A 110 13.49 -3.25 6.84
N PRO A 111 13.96 -3.63 5.64
CA PRO A 111 14.78 -2.73 4.83
C PRO A 111 13.88 -1.63 4.27
N VAL A 112 13.94 -0.44 4.87
CA VAL A 112 13.26 0.78 4.40
C VAL A 112 14.32 1.83 4.06
N PRO A 113 14.07 2.68 3.06
CA PRO A 113 15.08 3.64 2.63
C PRO A 113 15.35 4.67 3.72
N GLU A 114 16.61 5.07 3.90
CA GLU A 114 16.91 6.26 4.68
C GLU A 114 16.44 7.53 3.96
N VAL A 115 15.73 8.42 4.66
CA VAL A 115 15.34 9.73 4.11
C VAL A 115 16.43 10.74 4.50
N TYR A 116 17.15 11.27 3.51
CA TYR A 116 18.23 12.23 3.74
C TYR A 116 17.71 13.66 3.88
N ALA A 117 16.73 14.03 3.06
CA ALA A 117 16.08 15.34 3.10
C ALA A 117 14.76 15.30 2.34
N PHE A 118 13.88 16.25 2.62
CA PHE A 118 12.67 16.48 1.81
C PHE A 118 12.33 17.96 1.79
N GLU A 119 11.62 18.37 0.74
CA GLU A 119 11.06 19.71 0.58
C GLU A 119 9.59 19.56 0.20
N SER A 120 8.72 20.12 1.03
CA SER A 120 7.26 20.01 0.87
C SER A 120 6.64 21.21 0.14
N ASP A 121 7.36 22.33 0.02
CA ASP A 121 6.86 23.51 -0.69
C ASP A 121 6.91 23.29 -2.21
N SER A 122 5.77 23.49 -2.87
CA SER A 122 5.68 23.43 -4.32
C SER A 122 6.31 24.63 -5.03
N ASN A 123 6.50 25.75 -4.31
CA ASN A 123 7.18 26.94 -4.81
C ASN A 123 8.69 26.93 -4.54
N CYS A 124 9.25 25.80 -4.08
CA CYS A 124 10.69 25.66 -3.91
C CYS A 124 11.43 25.85 -5.25
N SER A 125 12.76 26.01 -5.19
CA SER A 125 13.59 26.22 -6.38
C SER A 125 13.49 25.10 -7.41
N VAL A 126 13.15 23.88 -6.98
CA VAL A 126 12.93 22.69 -7.83
C VAL A 126 11.58 22.72 -8.55
N LYS A 127 10.66 23.61 -8.14
CA LYS A 127 9.30 23.82 -8.67
C LYS A 127 8.32 22.66 -8.42
N THR A 128 8.68 21.75 -7.53
CA THR A 128 7.81 20.66 -7.08
C THR A 128 8.30 20.11 -5.75
N PRO A 129 7.41 19.61 -4.87
CA PRO A 129 7.80 18.89 -3.67
C PRO A 129 8.58 17.62 -4.01
N PHE A 130 9.59 17.30 -3.21
CA PHE A 130 10.42 16.11 -3.40
C PHE A 130 10.98 15.56 -2.10
N MET A 131 11.42 14.30 -2.16
CA MET A 131 12.15 13.61 -1.10
C MET A 131 13.43 12.98 -1.69
N LEU A 132 14.55 13.20 -1.00
CA LEU A 132 15.84 12.56 -1.28
C LEU A 132 16.04 11.39 -0.31
N MET A 133 16.28 10.20 -0.84
CA MET A 133 16.34 8.98 -0.03
C MET A 133 17.36 7.96 -0.56
N GLU A 134 17.66 6.95 0.25
CA GLU A 134 18.50 5.82 -0.09
C GLU A 134 18.04 5.12 -1.37
N CYS A 135 19.00 4.69 -2.20
CA CYS A 135 18.73 3.96 -3.43
C CYS A 135 18.98 2.47 -3.26
N PHE A 136 17.92 1.68 -3.40
CA PHE A 136 18.03 0.23 -3.53
C PHE A 136 18.31 -0.13 -4.98
N ASN A 137 19.41 -0.86 -5.22
CA ASN A 137 19.78 -1.37 -6.54
C ASN A 137 18.95 -2.61 -6.88
N GLY A 138 17.68 -2.40 -7.21
CA GLY A 138 16.75 -3.46 -7.57
C GLY A 138 15.52 -2.93 -8.29
N ASN A 139 14.54 -3.79 -8.46
CA ASN A 139 13.34 -3.54 -9.26
C ASN A 139 12.09 -3.87 -8.44
N VAL A 140 10.99 -3.14 -8.69
CA VAL A 140 9.69 -3.49 -8.12
C VAL A 140 8.88 -4.33 -9.11
N GLY A 141 7.78 -4.93 -8.65
CA GLY A 141 6.94 -5.77 -9.49
C GLY A 141 6.46 -5.07 -10.77
N MET A 142 6.21 -3.76 -10.75
CA MET A 142 5.80 -3.01 -11.95
C MET A 142 6.86 -3.05 -13.06
N ASP A 143 8.13 -3.07 -12.69
CA ASP A 143 9.26 -3.17 -13.63
C ASP A 143 9.43 -4.61 -14.16
N LEU A 144 8.88 -5.60 -13.44
CA LEU A 144 9.07 -7.04 -13.66
C LEU A 144 7.79 -7.73 -14.16
N GLY A 145 6.79 -6.98 -14.62
CA GLY A 145 5.54 -7.54 -15.16
C GLY A 145 4.53 -8.02 -14.11
N MET A 146 4.70 -7.62 -12.84
CA MET A 146 3.85 -7.91 -11.67
C MET A 146 3.77 -9.39 -11.26
N GLU A 147 4.47 -10.28 -11.95
CA GLU A 147 4.50 -11.71 -11.66
C GLU A 147 5.79 -12.09 -10.94
N VAL A 148 5.67 -12.96 -9.94
CA VAL A 148 6.81 -13.57 -9.26
C VAL A 148 7.12 -14.89 -9.96
N PRO A 149 8.35 -15.10 -10.47
CA PRO A 149 8.73 -16.34 -11.13
C PRO A 149 8.51 -17.56 -10.20
N PRO A 150 7.96 -18.68 -10.72
CA PRO A 150 7.61 -19.84 -9.90
C PRO A 150 8.75 -20.36 -9.01
N GLU A 151 9.98 -20.33 -9.50
CA GLU A 151 11.20 -20.77 -8.80
C GLU A 151 11.55 -19.91 -7.58
N HIS A 152 11.15 -18.65 -7.57
CA HIS A 152 11.40 -17.71 -6.47
C HIS A 152 10.19 -17.53 -5.55
N GLN A 153 9.02 -18.00 -5.99
CA GLN A 153 7.73 -17.73 -5.38
C GLN A 153 7.66 -18.12 -3.89
N GLN A 154 8.21 -19.28 -3.53
CA GLN A 154 8.21 -19.76 -2.14
C GLN A 154 9.01 -18.85 -1.21
N ASN A 155 10.25 -18.51 -1.59
CA ASN A 155 11.12 -17.64 -0.78
C ASN A 155 10.56 -16.22 -0.71
N PHE A 156 10.07 -15.68 -1.82
CA PHE A 156 9.48 -14.35 -1.87
C PHE A 156 8.26 -14.22 -0.93
N PHE A 157 7.37 -15.22 -0.89
CA PHE A 157 6.24 -15.22 0.03
C PHE A 157 6.62 -15.44 1.48
N LYS A 158 7.73 -16.13 1.74
CA LYS A 158 8.29 -16.24 3.08
C LYS A 158 8.82 -14.89 3.56
N ASP A 159 9.64 -14.21 2.75
CA ASP A 159 10.18 -12.89 3.07
C ASP A 159 9.06 -11.85 3.29
N LEU A 160 8.01 -11.87 2.44
CA LEU A 160 6.83 -11.02 2.63
C LEU A 160 6.12 -11.31 3.96
N ALA A 161 5.98 -12.57 4.36
CA ALA A 161 5.36 -12.95 5.61
C ALA A 161 6.18 -12.49 6.82
N GLU A 162 7.50 -12.60 6.76
CA GLU A 162 8.41 -12.10 7.80
C GLU A 162 8.28 -10.58 7.99
N ILE A 163 8.24 -9.82 6.89
CA ILE A 163 8.01 -8.37 6.91
C ILE A 163 6.61 -8.05 7.47
N HIS A 164 5.59 -8.82 7.07
CA HIS A 164 4.21 -8.58 7.52
C HIS A 164 4.08 -8.77 9.04
N VAL A 165 4.64 -9.85 9.57
CA VAL A 165 4.67 -10.11 11.02
C VAL A 165 5.48 -9.03 11.73
N GLU A 166 6.65 -8.66 11.22
CA GLU A 166 7.49 -7.64 11.83
C GLU A 166 6.79 -6.26 11.89
N LEU A 167 6.06 -5.87 10.84
CA LEU A 167 5.27 -4.64 10.85
C LEU A 167 4.22 -4.63 11.97
N SER A 168 3.56 -5.77 12.19
CA SER A 168 2.52 -5.89 13.23
C SER A 168 3.05 -5.72 14.66
N THR A 169 4.37 -5.80 14.86
CA THR A 169 5.00 -5.55 16.17
C THR A 169 5.09 -4.05 16.51
N ILE A 170 4.98 -3.16 15.51
CA ILE A 170 4.85 -1.73 15.76
C ILE A 170 3.39 -1.46 16.14
N GLN A 171 3.13 -1.40 17.44
CA GLN A 171 1.80 -1.18 17.98
C GLN A 171 1.64 0.24 18.54
N LEU A 172 0.52 0.88 18.21
CA LEU A 172 0.22 2.28 18.47
C LEU A 172 -1.11 2.45 19.23
N PRO A 173 -1.25 3.48 20.09
CA PRO A 173 -2.43 3.64 20.94
C PRO A 173 -3.72 4.03 20.21
N MET A 174 -3.61 4.59 19.01
CA MET A 174 -4.76 5.02 18.21
C MET A 174 -4.68 4.47 16.78
N ILE A 175 -5.79 4.52 16.06
CA ILE A 175 -5.86 4.26 14.61
C ILE A 175 -5.67 5.61 13.90
N GLY A 176 -4.63 5.73 13.08
CA GLY A 176 -4.29 7.01 12.47
C GLY A 176 -2.92 7.04 11.79
N THR A 177 -2.65 8.16 11.10
CA THR A 177 -1.36 8.43 10.45
C THR A 177 -0.27 8.71 11.48
N ILE A 178 0.99 8.54 11.09
CA ILE A 178 2.16 8.81 11.93
C ILE A 178 2.67 10.17 11.49
N GLN A 179 2.26 11.24 12.19
CA GLN A 179 2.56 12.61 11.76
C GLN A 179 3.98 13.02 12.09
N ARG A 180 4.45 12.62 13.28
CA ARG A 180 5.76 13.00 13.78
C ARG A 180 6.23 12.03 14.86
N ILE A 181 7.55 11.86 14.95
CA ILE A 181 8.23 11.29 16.11
C ILE A 181 8.86 12.46 16.88
N ASN A 182 8.46 12.63 18.13
CA ASN A 182 8.99 13.67 19.00
C ASN A 182 10.41 13.33 19.48
N GLU A 183 11.12 14.33 19.99
CA GLU A 183 12.50 14.16 20.49
C GLU A 183 12.60 13.16 21.66
N ASP A 184 11.53 13.02 22.43
CA ASP A 184 11.41 12.05 23.53
C ASP A 184 11.03 10.62 23.06
N GLY A 185 10.88 10.41 21.75
CA GLY A 185 10.49 9.14 21.15
C GLY A 185 8.98 8.86 21.15
N THR A 186 8.15 9.79 21.67
CA THR A 186 6.70 9.67 21.59
C THR A 186 6.22 9.91 20.16
N ILE A 187 5.14 9.23 19.78
CA ILE A 187 4.61 9.27 18.41
C ILE A 187 3.33 10.09 18.40
N GLN A 188 3.32 11.15 17.58
CA GLN A 188 2.13 11.95 17.35
C GLN A 188 1.31 11.31 16.21
N GLN A 189 0.12 10.81 16.56
CA GLN A 189 -0.80 10.24 15.59
C GLN A 189 -1.84 11.26 15.12
N GLY A 190 -2.19 11.18 13.84
CA GLY A 190 -3.10 12.11 13.18
C GLY A 190 -4.30 11.45 12.49
N PRO A 191 -5.20 12.27 11.92
CA PRO A 191 -6.32 11.78 11.16
C PRO A 191 -5.87 11.06 9.89
N LEU A 192 -6.70 10.12 9.44
CA LEU A 192 -6.60 9.47 8.14
C LEU A 192 -7.19 10.38 7.04
N PRO A 193 -6.49 10.60 5.92
CA PRO A 193 -6.99 11.42 4.81
C PRO A 193 -8.37 10.97 4.33
N GLY A 194 -9.31 11.92 4.23
CA GLY A 194 -10.70 11.66 3.83
C GLY A 194 -11.58 10.94 4.86
N LEU A 195 -10.99 10.26 5.85
CA LEU A 195 -11.73 9.49 6.86
C LEU A 195 -11.85 10.20 8.22
N GLY A 196 -10.84 10.99 8.63
CA GLY A 196 -10.80 11.65 9.94
C GLY A 196 -10.06 10.82 11.01
N GLY A 197 -10.35 11.08 12.29
CA GLY A 197 -9.62 10.50 13.42
C GLY A 197 -8.59 11.46 14.02
N PRO A 198 -7.54 10.96 14.70
CA PRO A 198 -7.28 9.54 14.97
C PRO A 198 -8.40 8.91 15.83
N PHE A 199 -8.58 7.59 15.74
CA PHE A 199 -9.64 6.87 16.45
C PHE A 199 -9.07 6.08 17.62
N PHE A 200 -9.80 6.03 18.74
CA PHE A 200 -9.37 5.26 19.92
C PHE A 200 -9.88 3.82 19.87
N THR A 201 -10.88 3.55 19.03
CA THR A 201 -11.43 2.20 18.87
C THR A 201 -11.59 1.76 17.41
N ALA A 202 -11.50 0.46 17.17
CA ALA A 202 -11.79 -0.12 15.87
C ALA A 202 -13.26 0.12 15.46
N THR A 203 -14.18 0.10 16.42
CA THR A 203 -15.60 0.42 16.21
C THR A 203 -15.80 1.83 15.65
N GLU A 204 -15.11 2.83 16.21
CA GLU A 204 -15.16 4.21 15.71
C GLU A 204 -14.61 4.30 14.29
N PHE A 205 -13.47 3.65 14.01
CA PHE A 205 -12.90 3.58 12.67
C PHE A 205 -13.89 2.98 11.66
N PHE A 206 -14.48 1.81 11.96
CA PHE A 206 -15.41 1.16 11.05
C PHE A 206 -16.69 1.98 10.83
N LYS A 207 -17.23 2.63 11.87
CA LYS A 207 -18.36 3.56 11.71
C LYS A 207 -18.01 4.75 10.84
N ALA A 208 -16.83 5.35 11.04
CA ALA A 208 -16.36 6.45 10.22
C ALA A 208 -16.19 6.02 8.76
N TRP A 209 -15.63 4.83 8.53
CA TRP A 209 -15.50 4.24 7.19
C TRP A 209 -16.86 4.07 6.53
N CYS A 210 -17.84 3.44 7.21
CA CYS A 210 -19.18 3.25 6.67
C CYS A 210 -19.88 4.57 6.32
N ALA A 211 -19.64 5.63 7.11
CA ALA A 211 -20.25 6.94 6.90
C ALA A 211 -19.63 7.72 5.74
N LYS A 212 -18.38 7.46 5.37
CA LYS A 212 -17.61 8.28 4.42
C LYS A 212 -17.18 7.56 3.15
N VAL A 213 -17.16 6.23 3.15
CA VAL A 213 -16.74 5.46 1.98
C VAL A 213 -17.63 5.77 0.79
N LYS A 214 -17.01 5.90 -0.38
CA LYS A 214 -17.70 5.95 -1.67
C LYS A 214 -17.28 4.72 -2.47
N PHE A 215 -18.22 4.15 -3.20
CA PHE A 215 -17.90 3.11 -4.16
C PHE A 215 -17.05 3.72 -5.29
N GLY A 216 -16.05 2.99 -5.76
CA GLY A 216 -15.07 3.54 -6.73
C GLY A 216 -15.62 3.86 -8.12
N LEU A 217 -16.81 3.35 -8.47
CA LEU A 217 -17.49 3.69 -9.72
C LEU A 217 -18.62 4.70 -9.49
N SER A 218 -18.80 5.61 -10.46
CA SER A 218 -19.99 6.45 -10.52
C SER A 218 -21.24 5.62 -10.85
N ASN A 219 -22.43 6.09 -10.46
CA ASN A 219 -23.68 5.36 -10.69
C ASN A 219 -23.89 4.95 -12.16
N LYS A 220 -23.51 5.82 -13.11
CA LYS A 220 -23.58 5.51 -14.55
C LYS A 220 -22.67 4.33 -14.91
N ARG A 221 -21.40 4.38 -14.50
CA ARG A 221 -20.42 3.32 -14.77
C ARG A 221 -20.75 2.03 -14.04
N LEU A 222 -21.36 2.13 -12.85
CA LEU A 222 -21.80 0.98 -12.08
C LEU A 222 -22.88 0.20 -12.82
N SER A 223 -23.93 0.87 -13.29
CA SER A 223 -25.00 0.22 -14.05
C SER A 223 -24.47 -0.46 -15.33
N GLU A 224 -23.57 0.21 -16.04
CA GLU A 224 -22.89 -0.35 -17.22
C GLU A 224 -22.06 -1.60 -16.87
N ALA A 225 -21.29 -1.55 -15.77
CA ALA A 225 -20.43 -2.65 -15.33
C ALA A 225 -21.22 -3.86 -14.79
N CYS A 226 -22.38 -3.64 -14.17
CA CYS A 226 -23.23 -4.72 -13.68
C CYS A 226 -23.98 -5.46 -14.81
N GLY A 227 -24.18 -4.80 -15.96
CA GLY A 227 -24.88 -5.38 -17.11
C GLY A 227 -26.26 -5.95 -16.72
N PRO A 228 -26.59 -7.19 -17.12
CA PRO A 228 -27.93 -7.77 -16.89
C PRO A 228 -28.22 -8.04 -15.40
N TYR A 229 -27.20 -8.06 -14.54
CA TYR A 229 -27.32 -8.37 -13.11
C TYR A 229 -27.48 -7.11 -12.23
N ALA A 230 -27.66 -5.93 -12.84
CA ALA A 230 -27.74 -4.66 -12.11
C ALA A 230 -28.84 -4.63 -11.03
N ALA A 231 -29.99 -5.27 -11.28
CA ALA A 231 -31.10 -5.33 -10.34
C ALA A 231 -30.75 -6.03 -9.00
N GLU A 232 -29.76 -6.92 -9.00
CA GLU A 232 -29.32 -7.66 -7.81
C GLU A 232 -28.02 -7.07 -7.23
N LEU A 233 -27.07 -6.73 -8.09
CA LEU A 233 -25.74 -6.24 -7.67
C LEU A 233 -25.79 -4.83 -7.08
N VAL A 234 -26.56 -3.92 -7.67
CA VAL A 234 -26.60 -2.51 -7.21
C VAL A 234 -27.14 -2.42 -5.78
N PRO A 235 -28.30 -3.03 -5.41
CA PRO A 235 -28.76 -3.00 -4.02
C PRO A 235 -27.80 -3.68 -3.04
N SER A 236 -27.11 -4.74 -3.47
CA SER A 236 -26.09 -5.40 -2.67
C SER A 236 -24.91 -4.47 -2.35
N ILE A 237 -24.40 -3.73 -3.35
CA ILE A 237 -23.31 -2.76 -3.21
C ILE A 237 -23.77 -1.58 -2.34
N GLU A 238 -24.90 -0.96 -2.66
CA GLU A 238 -25.39 0.25 -1.97
C GLU A 238 -25.74 -0.01 -0.50
N SER A 239 -26.27 -1.20 -0.18
CA SER A 239 -26.62 -1.55 1.20
C SER A 239 -25.42 -1.95 2.07
N PHE A 240 -24.25 -2.20 1.46
CA PHE A 240 -23.09 -2.73 2.17
C PHE A 240 -22.60 -1.84 3.32
N PRO A 241 -22.33 -0.53 3.14
CA PRO A 241 -21.87 0.32 4.25
C PRO A 241 -22.87 0.38 5.40
N THR A 242 -24.17 0.47 5.10
CA THR A 242 -25.22 0.53 6.12
C THR A 242 -25.30 -0.76 6.93
N LYS A 243 -25.26 -1.92 6.27
CA LYS A 243 -25.28 -3.21 6.97
C LYS A 243 -24.02 -3.42 7.80
N LEU A 244 -22.86 -3.03 7.29
CA LEU A 244 -21.60 -3.08 8.02
C LEU A 244 -21.61 -2.18 9.26
N ALA A 245 -22.18 -0.97 9.15
CA ALA A 245 -22.32 -0.04 10.28
C ALA A 245 -23.15 -0.63 11.44
N MET A 246 -24.19 -1.43 11.14
CA MET A 246 -25.02 -2.09 12.16
C MET A 246 -24.25 -3.12 12.99
N MET A 247 -23.18 -3.70 12.43
CA MET A 247 -22.36 -4.71 13.08
C MET A 247 -20.96 -4.21 13.48
N ALA A 248 -20.66 -2.92 13.30
CA ALA A 248 -19.34 -2.34 13.50
C ALA A 248 -18.72 -2.68 14.87
N SER A 249 -19.53 -2.73 15.94
CA SER A 249 -19.08 -3.08 17.30
C SER A 249 -18.71 -4.55 17.50
N ARG A 250 -19.00 -5.42 16.53
CA ARG A 250 -18.69 -6.86 16.55
C ARG A 250 -17.60 -7.25 15.55
N LEU A 251 -17.21 -6.32 14.68
CA LEU A 251 -16.19 -6.58 13.66
C LEU A 251 -14.84 -6.85 14.30
N SER A 252 -14.48 -6.06 15.32
CA SER A 252 -13.19 -6.22 16.01
C SER A 252 -13.29 -7.00 17.31
N LYS A 253 -12.36 -7.94 17.51
CA LYS A 253 -12.12 -8.56 18.83
C LYS A 253 -11.16 -7.74 19.69
N PHE A 254 -10.45 -6.79 19.08
CA PHE A 254 -9.37 -6.01 19.68
C PHE A 254 -9.70 -4.51 19.63
N ASP A 255 -10.93 -4.19 20.05
CA ASP A 255 -11.55 -2.88 19.80
C ASP A 255 -10.75 -1.70 20.37
N LYS A 256 -10.05 -1.88 21.49
CA LYS A 256 -9.29 -0.82 22.18
C LYS A 256 -7.77 -0.84 21.88
N GLY A 257 -7.35 -1.64 20.91
CA GLY A 257 -5.94 -1.75 20.53
C GLY A 257 -5.07 -2.46 21.59
N LEU A 258 -3.76 -2.27 21.57
CA LEU A 258 -2.99 -1.41 20.65
C LEU A 258 -3.14 -1.84 19.17
N PHE A 259 -2.90 -0.91 18.25
CA PHE A 259 -3.16 -1.05 16.83
C PHE A 259 -1.85 -1.21 16.02
N PRO A 260 -1.70 -2.26 15.21
CA PRO A 260 -0.49 -2.49 14.43
C PRO A 260 -0.36 -1.47 13.29
N LEU A 261 0.88 -1.10 12.97
CA LEU A 261 1.20 -0.37 11.77
C LEU A 261 1.00 -1.28 10.54
N ILE A 262 0.32 -0.77 9.53
CA ILE A 262 0.25 -1.39 8.20
C ILE A 262 0.82 -0.44 7.16
N HIS A 263 1.31 -1.00 6.06
CA HIS A 263 1.79 -0.24 4.90
C HIS A 263 0.65 0.37 4.07
N GLY A 264 -0.53 -0.25 4.07
CA GLY A 264 -1.70 0.19 3.30
C GLY A 264 -1.69 -0.15 1.80
N ASP A 265 -0.55 -0.58 1.25
CA ASP A 265 -0.39 -0.96 -0.17
C ASP A 265 0.68 -2.06 -0.34
N PHE A 266 0.75 -2.96 0.63
CA PHE A 266 1.81 -3.97 0.75
C PHE A 266 1.68 -5.05 -0.34
N GLY A 267 2.75 -5.28 -1.09
CA GLY A 267 2.80 -6.30 -2.14
C GLY A 267 3.97 -6.11 -3.10
N HIS A 268 4.02 -6.94 -4.14
CA HIS A 268 5.10 -6.95 -5.13
C HIS A 268 5.31 -5.60 -5.83
N ASN A 269 4.26 -4.79 -5.91
CA ASN A 269 4.32 -3.43 -6.44
C ASN A 269 5.20 -2.46 -5.63
N ASN A 270 5.40 -2.72 -4.32
CA ASN A 270 6.07 -1.80 -3.40
C ASN A 270 7.24 -2.46 -2.62
N VAL A 271 7.66 -3.66 -3.02
CA VAL A 271 8.89 -4.28 -2.53
C VAL A 271 9.92 -4.34 -3.66
N VAL A 272 11.14 -3.92 -3.34
CA VAL A 272 12.28 -3.92 -4.25
C VAL A 272 13.00 -5.25 -4.12
N VAL A 273 13.20 -5.93 -5.24
CA VAL A 273 13.93 -7.20 -5.29
C VAL A 273 15.24 -7.07 -6.07
N ASN A 274 16.23 -7.86 -5.66
CA ASN A 274 17.47 -8.03 -6.40
C ASN A 274 17.34 -9.11 -7.50
N ASP A 275 18.46 -9.45 -8.17
CA ASP A 275 18.50 -10.44 -9.24
C ASP A 275 18.14 -11.87 -8.83
N ASP A 276 18.31 -12.20 -7.55
CA ASP A 276 17.95 -13.48 -6.95
C ASP A 276 16.52 -13.47 -6.37
N TYR A 277 15.76 -12.40 -6.66
CA TYR A 277 14.40 -12.16 -6.19
C TYR A 277 14.26 -12.02 -4.66
N GLN A 278 15.35 -11.72 -3.96
CA GLN A 278 15.35 -11.43 -2.52
C GLN A 278 14.86 -10.00 -2.30
N ILE A 279 14.04 -9.81 -1.27
CA ILE A 279 13.52 -8.47 -0.92
C ILE A 279 14.65 -7.66 -0.25
N ILE A 280 15.04 -6.57 -0.90
CA ILE A 280 16.10 -5.66 -0.42
C ILE A 280 15.56 -4.30 0.03
N GLY A 281 14.26 -4.04 -0.16
CA GLY A 281 13.64 -2.77 0.23
C GLY A 281 12.12 -2.81 0.22
N VAL A 282 11.49 -2.06 1.13
CA VAL A 282 10.05 -1.78 1.16
C VAL A 282 9.86 -0.27 1.05
N ILE A 283 9.14 0.17 0.02
CA ILE A 283 9.04 1.58 -0.38
C ILE A 283 7.58 2.03 -0.48
N ASP A 284 7.36 3.33 -0.68
CA ASP A 284 6.03 3.93 -0.87
C ASP A 284 5.11 3.82 0.35
N TRP A 285 5.50 4.51 1.43
CA TRP A 285 4.80 4.46 2.73
C TRP A 285 3.67 5.50 2.84
N GLU A 286 3.24 6.13 1.73
CA GLU A 286 2.26 7.23 1.75
C GLU A 286 0.87 6.82 2.28
N LYS A 287 0.52 5.53 2.18
CA LYS A 287 -0.75 4.97 2.66
C LYS A 287 -0.65 4.28 4.02
N ALA A 288 0.50 4.36 4.69
CA ALA A 288 0.72 3.66 5.93
C ALA A 288 -0.02 4.32 7.10
N PHE A 289 -0.56 3.49 7.99
CA PHE A 289 -1.24 3.96 9.20
C PHE A 289 -1.35 2.85 10.25
N ALA A 290 -1.59 3.22 11.51
CA ALA A 290 -1.98 2.28 12.55
C ALA A 290 -3.43 1.84 12.31
N ALA A 291 -3.71 0.55 12.16
CA ALA A 291 -5.00 0.04 11.72
C ALA A 291 -5.63 -0.92 12.76
N PRO A 292 -6.96 -1.17 12.70
CA PRO A 292 -7.54 -2.32 13.38
C PRO A 292 -6.80 -3.61 13.02
N TRP A 293 -6.68 -4.52 13.98
CA TRP A 293 -6.02 -5.81 13.75
C TRP A 293 -6.67 -6.59 12.60
N GLU A 294 -7.99 -6.55 12.47
CA GLU A 294 -8.69 -7.20 11.37
C GLU A 294 -8.23 -6.69 10.00
N ILE A 295 -7.91 -5.40 9.88
CA ILE A 295 -7.38 -4.79 8.66
C ILE A 295 -5.93 -5.20 8.41
N ALA A 296 -5.12 -5.33 9.48
CA ALA A 296 -3.76 -5.86 9.38
C ALA A 296 -3.73 -7.35 9.00
N GLY A 297 -4.77 -8.11 9.37
CA GLY A 297 -4.94 -9.52 9.01
C GLY A 297 -5.38 -9.77 7.57
N ASP A 298 -5.02 -8.89 6.63
CA ASP A 298 -5.35 -9.02 5.22
C ASP A 298 -4.13 -9.48 4.40
N PHE A 299 -4.35 -10.18 3.28
CA PHE A 299 -3.26 -10.66 2.44
C PHE A 299 -2.56 -9.48 1.73
N PRO A 300 -1.24 -9.58 1.46
CA PRO A 300 -0.56 -8.68 0.53
C PRO A 300 -1.25 -8.65 -0.83
N LEU A 301 -1.15 -7.53 -1.55
CA LEU A 301 -1.76 -7.34 -2.87
C LEU A 301 -1.39 -8.43 -3.88
N THR A 302 -0.16 -8.95 -3.81
CA THR A 302 0.32 -10.07 -4.63
C THR A 302 -0.56 -11.32 -4.50
N LEU A 303 -1.18 -11.52 -3.33
CA LEU A 303 -2.01 -12.66 -2.98
C LEU A 303 -3.50 -12.31 -2.95
N SER A 304 -3.88 -11.09 -3.35
CA SER A 304 -5.27 -10.65 -3.33
C SER A 304 -6.13 -11.43 -4.33
N THR A 305 -7.31 -11.83 -3.88
CA THR A 305 -8.35 -12.53 -4.64
C THR A 305 -9.70 -11.85 -4.43
N ILE A 306 -10.61 -12.05 -5.38
CA ILE A 306 -12.01 -11.70 -5.16
C ILE A 306 -12.61 -12.76 -4.22
N PRO A 307 -13.25 -12.38 -3.10
CA PRO A 307 -13.97 -13.30 -2.25
C PRO A 307 -15.02 -14.10 -3.05
N PRO A 308 -15.06 -15.45 -2.94
CA PRO A 308 -16.02 -16.28 -3.66
C PRO A 308 -17.48 -15.84 -3.44
N ALA A 309 -17.81 -15.41 -2.22
CA ALA A 309 -19.15 -14.94 -1.87
C ALA A 309 -19.61 -13.69 -2.63
N MET A 310 -18.68 -12.86 -3.15
CA MET A 310 -19.04 -11.70 -3.99
C MET A 310 -18.97 -12.01 -5.49
N ASP A 311 -18.24 -13.06 -5.86
CA ASP A 311 -17.89 -13.36 -7.24
C ASP A 311 -19.01 -14.11 -7.96
N ALA A 312 -18.87 -14.29 -9.27
CA ALA A 312 -19.84 -15.02 -10.05
C ALA A 312 -19.84 -16.52 -9.70
N PRO A 313 -21.01 -17.14 -9.40
CA PRO A 313 -21.08 -18.54 -9.00
C PRO A 313 -20.50 -19.52 -10.02
N TRP A 314 -20.61 -19.21 -11.32
CA TRP A 314 -20.09 -20.07 -12.40
C TRP A 314 -18.56 -20.06 -12.53
N ASN A 315 -17.85 -19.27 -11.72
CA ASN A 315 -16.38 -19.37 -11.61
C ASN A 315 -15.94 -20.56 -10.73
N TYR A 316 -16.88 -21.23 -10.05
CA TYR A 316 -16.61 -22.28 -9.08
C TYR A 316 -17.36 -23.57 -9.42
N ASP A 317 -16.81 -24.71 -9.03
CA ASP A 317 -17.46 -26.02 -9.11
C ASP A 317 -18.50 -26.23 -7.99
N GLU A 318 -19.19 -27.38 -8.01
CA GLU A 318 -20.19 -27.75 -6.98
C GLU A 318 -19.59 -27.86 -5.56
N MET A 319 -18.27 -27.99 -5.43
CA MET A 319 -17.54 -28.02 -4.16
C MET A 319 -17.02 -26.63 -3.76
N GLY A 320 -17.32 -25.58 -4.53
CA GLY A 320 -16.85 -24.22 -4.30
C GLY A 320 -15.38 -23.99 -4.66
N LYS A 321 -14.76 -24.88 -5.43
CA LYS A 321 -13.38 -24.71 -5.91
C LYS A 321 -13.36 -23.90 -7.21
N PRO A 322 -12.37 -23.01 -7.40
CA PRO A 322 -12.27 -22.25 -8.64
C PRO A 322 -12.01 -23.16 -9.84
N LEU A 323 -12.72 -22.89 -10.94
CA LEU A 323 -12.52 -23.56 -12.21
C LEU A 323 -11.29 -23.01 -12.95
N ASP A 324 -10.96 -21.74 -12.76
CA ASP A 324 -9.77 -21.10 -13.32
C ASP A 324 -8.49 -21.58 -12.60
N PRO A 325 -7.53 -22.22 -13.31
CA PRO A 325 -6.28 -22.67 -12.71
C PRO A 325 -5.44 -21.55 -12.08
N ILE A 326 -5.53 -20.32 -12.60
CA ILE A 326 -4.78 -19.18 -12.05
C ILE A 326 -5.35 -18.80 -10.68
N LEU A 327 -6.67 -18.67 -10.58
CA LEU A 327 -7.37 -18.43 -9.31
C LEU A 327 -7.15 -19.58 -8.31
N ALA A 328 -7.20 -20.84 -8.76
CA ALA A 328 -6.89 -21.99 -7.91
C ALA A 328 -5.47 -21.93 -7.35
N LYS A 329 -4.47 -21.56 -8.17
CA LYS A 329 -3.09 -21.36 -7.71
C LYS A 329 -3.01 -20.22 -6.70
N LYS A 330 -3.74 -19.12 -6.86
CA LYS A 330 -3.76 -18.02 -5.86
C LYS A 330 -4.30 -18.46 -4.50
N PHE A 331 -5.36 -19.27 -4.45
CA PHE A 331 -5.85 -19.81 -3.18
C PHE A 331 -4.86 -20.79 -2.54
N ALA A 332 -4.15 -21.59 -3.33
CA ALA A 332 -3.06 -22.43 -2.82
C ALA A 332 -1.94 -21.55 -2.20
N ASN A 333 -1.52 -20.49 -2.89
CA ASN A 333 -0.51 -19.56 -2.38
C ASN A 333 -0.95 -18.85 -1.10
N GLN A 334 -2.24 -18.50 -0.94
CA GLN A 334 -2.77 -17.93 0.30
C GLN A 334 -2.63 -18.91 1.47
N LYS A 335 -2.89 -20.20 1.23
CA LYS A 335 -2.71 -21.24 2.26
C LYS A 335 -1.24 -21.39 2.65
N ASP A 336 -0.34 -21.39 1.68
CA ASP A 336 1.10 -21.45 1.94
C ASP A 336 1.59 -20.19 2.68
N TYR A 337 1.05 -19.02 2.34
CA TYR A 337 1.35 -17.76 3.02
C TYR A 337 0.90 -17.78 4.49
N ILE A 338 -0.26 -18.37 4.81
CA ILE A 338 -0.69 -18.56 6.21
C ILE A 338 0.32 -19.42 6.97
N ALA A 339 0.89 -20.46 6.34
CA ALA A 339 1.93 -21.27 6.96
C ALA A 339 3.22 -20.45 7.20
N ASN A 340 3.63 -19.63 6.22
CA ASN A 340 4.78 -18.72 6.39
C ASN A 340 4.56 -17.70 7.52
N ILE A 341 3.35 -17.14 7.66
CA ILE A 341 3.00 -16.25 8.77
C ILE A 341 3.14 -16.96 10.11
N LYS A 342 2.64 -18.20 10.21
CA LYS A 342 2.82 -19.01 11.41
C LYS A 342 4.30 -19.18 11.74
N ASP A 343 5.12 -19.58 10.77
CA ASP A 343 6.55 -19.81 10.97
C ASP A 343 7.28 -18.52 11.39
N ALA A 344 6.91 -17.37 10.79
CA ALA A 344 7.46 -16.07 11.14
C ALA A 344 7.05 -15.58 12.55
N GLU A 345 5.79 -15.79 12.96
CA GLU A 345 5.33 -15.50 14.32
C GLU A 345 6.01 -16.41 15.36
N ASP A 346 6.11 -17.71 15.07
CA ASP A 346 6.74 -18.69 15.96
C ASP A 346 8.24 -18.40 16.13
N ALA A 347 8.95 -18.05 15.05
CA ALA A 347 10.35 -17.63 15.09
C ALA A 347 10.58 -16.38 15.97
N ARG A 348 9.56 -15.52 16.10
CA ARG A 348 9.57 -14.34 16.97
C ARG A 348 8.96 -14.58 18.35
N SER A 349 8.60 -15.83 18.67
CA SER A 349 7.92 -16.21 19.92
C SER A 349 6.62 -15.44 20.18
N ILE A 350 5.95 -14.99 19.11
CA ILE A 350 4.64 -14.32 19.19
C ILE A 350 3.59 -15.40 19.42
N THR A 351 3.16 -15.55 20.66
CA THR A 351 2.22 -16.60 21.08
C THR A 351 0.91 -16.04 21.61
N GLU A 352 0.92 -14.81 22.12
CA GLU A 352 -0.27 -14.12 22.63
C GLU A 352 -1.07 -13.47 21.51
N LEU A 353 -2.39 -13.37 21.71
CA LEU A 353 -3.26 -12.60 20.83
C LEU A 353 -3.02 -11.10 21.05
N PRO A 354 -3.14 -10.27 19.99
CA PRO A 354 -3.60 -10.61 18.64
C PRO A 354 -2.49 -11.24 17.78
N ARG A 355 -2.86 -12.20 16.92
CA ARG A 355 -1.96 -12.83 15.94
C ARG A 355 -2.51 -12.66 14.53
N LEU A 356 -1.64 -12.32 13.57
CA LEU A 356 -1.99 -12.28 12.15
C LEU A 356 -2.43 -13.65 11.66
N LEU A 357 -1.82 -14.73 12.18
CA LEU A 357 -2.20 -16.10 11.85
C LEU A 357 -3.70 -16.36 12.04
N ASN A 358 -4.24 -16.00 13.21
CA ASN A 358 -5.66 -16.25 13.51
C ASN A 358 -6.59 -15.39 12.64
N LEU A 359 -6.16 -14.19 12.29
CA LEU A 359 -6.94 -13.26 11.47
C LEU A 359 -6.99 -13.72 10.01
N LEU A 360 -5.87 -14.18 9.46
CA LEU A 360 -5.78 -14.71 8.10
C LEU A 360 -6.47 -16.09 7.95
N GLN A 361 -6.52 -16.88 9.03
CA GLN A 361 -7.26 -18.15 9.06
C GLN A 361 -8.78 -17.97 9.12
N ASP A 362 -9.27 -16.87 9.67
CA ASP A 362 -10.70 -16.52 9.66
C ASP A 362 -11.08 -15.99 8.27
N SER A 363 -11.36 -16.91 7.34
CA SER A 363 -11.61 -16.58 5.95
C SER A 363 -12.80 -15.62 5.76
N CYS A 364 -13.83 -15.70 6.62
CA CYS A 364 -14.99 -14.83 6.51
C CYS A 364 -14.61 -13.37 6.84
N LYS A 365 -13.92 -13.16 7.96
CA LYS A 365 -13.43 -11.82 8.33
C LYS A 365 -12.39 -11.32 7.35
N GLN A 366 -11.39 -12.13 7.00
CA GLN A 366 -10.34 -11.75 6.06
C GLN A 366 -10.92 -11.25 4.72
N ARG A 367 -11.91 -11.98 4.15
CA ARG A 367 -12.60 -11.57 2.91
C ARG A 367 -13.35 -10.26 3.06
N LEU A 368 -14.01 -10.04 4.20
CA LEU A 368 -14.66 -8.76 4.50
C LEU A 368 -13.63 -7.62 4.53
N MET A 369 -12.46 -7.84 5.16
CA MET A 369 -11.41 -6.81 5.27
C MET A 369 -10.82 -6.46 3.90
N THR A 370 -10.58 -7.46 3.04
CA THR A 370 -10.23 -7.24 1.62
C THR A 370 -11.27 -6.36 0.91
N ALA A 371 -12.57 -6.62 1.15
CA ALA A 371 -13.64 -5.85 0.54
C ALA A 371 -13.68 -4.39 1.01
N ILE A 372 -13.54 -4.16 2.32
CA ILE A 372 -13.50 -2.84 2.96
C ILE A 372 -12.30 -2.03 2.48
N MET A 373 -11.11 -2.63 2.47
CA MET A 373 -9.88 -1.89 2.21
C MET A 373 -9.61 -1.65 0.72
N ARG A 374 -10.04 -2.57 -0.14
CA ARG A 374 -9.57 -2.59 -1.53
C ARG A 374 -10.71 -2.59 -2.52
N LEU A 375 -11.56 -3.60 -2.47
CA LEU A 375 -12.50 -3.87 -3.56
C LEU A 375 -13.61 -2.82 -3.65
N TYR A 376 -14.18 -2.42 -2.50
CA TYR A 376 -15.26 -1.43 -2.49
C TYR A 376 -14.77 -0.04 -2.92
N PRO A 377 -13.67 0.50 -2.33
CA PRO A 377 -13.13 1.79 -2.77
C PRO A 377 -12.61 1.77 -4.22
N SER A 378 -12.13 0.63 -4.73
CA SER A 378 -11.71 0.51 -6.14
C SER A 378 -12.88 0.35 -7.11
N GLY A 379 -14.11 0.21 -6.61
CA GLY A 379 -15.30 0.08 -7.46
C GLY A 379 -15.44 -1.31 -8.07
N LYS A 380 -14.89 -2.35 -7.45
CA LYS A 380 -15.06 -3.72 -7.92
C LYS A 380 -16.51 -4.15 -7.72
N VAL A 381 -17.19 -4.50 -8.81
CA VAL A 381 -18.57 -5.01 -8.80
C VAL A 381 -18.61 -6.44 -8.21
N GLY A 382 -19.59 -6.70 -7.36
CA GLY A 382 -19.82 -8.01 -6.73
C GLY A 382 -20.93 -8.00 -5.68
N PHE A 383 -21.26 -9.18 -5.14
CA PHE A 383 -22.30 -9.34 -4.11
C PHE A 383 -21.80 -9.03 -2.68
N TYR A 384 -21.51 -7.77 -2.39
CA TYR A 384 -21.07 -7.32 -1.05
C TYR A 384 -22.03 -7.68 0.09
N SER A 385 -23.34 -7.77 -0.14
CA SER A 385 -24.27 -8.18 0.92
C SER A 385 -24.00 -9.59 1.44
N ASN A 386 -23.46 -10.48 0.61
CA ASN A 386 -23.15 -11.86 1.00
C ASN A 386 -22.00 -11.92 2.01
N LEU A 387 -21.02 -11.04 1.89
CA LEU A 387 -19.90 -10.94 2.84
C LEU A 387 -20.36 -10.58 4.25
N VAL A 388 -21.40 -9.75 4.34
CA VAL A 388 -22.00 -9.38 5.62
C VAL A 388 -22.77 -10.55 6.23
N LEU A 389 -23.42 -11.37 5.40
CA LEU A 389 -24.17 -12.54 5.88
C LEU A 389 -23.24 -13.64 6.41
N GLU A 390 -22.04 -13.82 5.83
CA GLU A 390 -21.06 -14.82 6.28
C GLU A 390 -20.53 -14.59 7.70
N ILE A 391 -20.66 -13.36 8.22
CA ILE A 391 -20.15 -12.94 9.53
C ILE A 391 -21.25 -12.55 10.53
N SER A 392 -22.53 -12.58 10.10
CA SER A 392 -23.68 -12.14 10.91
C SER A 392 -24.07 -13.10 12.02
#